data_AF-A0A956BHZ8-F1
#
_entry.id   AF-A0A956BHZ8-F1
#
_cell.length_a   1.000
_cell.length_b   1.000
_cell.length_c   1.000
_cell.angle_alpha   90.00
_cell.angle_beta   90.00
_cell.angle_gamma   90.00
#
_symmetry.space_group_name_H-M   'P 1'
#
loop_
_entity.id
_entity.type
_entity.pdbx_description
1 polymer ?
#
loop_
_entity_poly.entity_id
_entity_poly.type
_entity_poly.pdbx_seq_one_letter_code
_entity_poly.pdbx_strand_id
1 'polypeptide(L)'
;MKAKKNREISIFSLSMLDVISAAMGAVLILFIVTLQRTVPTADLDNAIARAEEAEAARRTAEERATAAETRAQETEARARLAEQRAEEALLRADEFATQASEAELRAQQAADNAALAEQRATSAAQMATLSDQERAAAALQAEEARRLAETLRAEASTARDQAEVFRTQAQIAAEQSQTARDLVLSAQQEAEAVRVQLSAMESQLELAQAQLSSVVNCEVSATDLELTFYDHEDDDGDRIRLFLNEETVRESISLHTRPNVEHVSVTLRPGINRLRILDIDPGAGGGTSGVNTSRVVISPCRGGNEGTFGWRLPPNEDQTLIILATPPAPEE
;
A
#
# COMPACT_ATOMS: atom_id res chain seq x y z
N MET A 1 -162.37 98.90 83.53
CA MET A 1 -162.42 100.21 84.23
C MET A 1 -162.04 101.30 83.25
N LYS A 2 -162.72 102.46 83.38
CA LYS A 2 -162.54 103.79 82.75
C LYS A 2 -161.14 104.04 82.15
N ALA A 3 -160.97 104.73 81.02
CA ALA A 3 -161.55 106.04 80.76
C ALA A 3 -161.57 106.40 79.26
N LYS A 4 -162.69 107.01 78.87
CA LYS A 4 -162.93 107.77 77.65
C LYS A 4 -162.25 109.14 77.80
N LYS A 5 -161.44 109.58 76.85
CA LYS A 5 -161.11 111.00 76.65
C LYS A 5 -161.12 111.31 75.16
N ASN A 6 -162.03 112.22 74.81
CA ASN A 6 -162.29 112.75 73.49
C ASN A 6 -161.40 113.99 73.23
N ARG A 7 -161.23 114.27 71.92
CA ARG A 7 -160.84 115.55 71.28
C ARG A 7 -159.34 115.87 71.34
N GLU A 8 -158.69 116.34 70.28
CA GLU A 8 -159.16 117.30 69.26
C GLU A 8 -158.43 117.10 67.91
N ILE A 9 -159.14 117.45 66.84
CA ILE A 9 -158.71 117.45 65.45
C ILE A 9 -157.78 118.66 65.22
N SER A 10 -156.56 118.41 64.76
CA SER A 10 -155.71 119.44 64.12
C SER A 10 -155.39 118.95 62.70
N ILE A 11 -156.25 119.38 61.77
CA ILE A 11 -156.00 119.36 60.33
C ILE A 11 -155.31 120.70 60.02
N PHE A 12 -154.33 120.70 59.11
CA PHE A 12 -153.41 121.77 58.68
C PHE A 12 -151.98 121.46 59.20
N SER A 13 -150.99 121.13 58.39
CA SER A 13 -150.75 121.47 56.99
C SER A 13 -149.77 120.45 56.40
N LEU A 14 -150.23 119.57 55.51
CA LEU A 14 -149.34 118.76 54.68
C LEU A 14 -148.53 119.72 53.80
N SER A 15 -147.25 119.81 54.12
CA SER A 15 -146.28 120.67 53.45
C SER A 15 -146.26 120.34 51.95
N MET A 16 -146.29 121.36 51.10
CA MET A 16 -146.11 121.23 49.64
C MET A 16 -144.82 120.45 49.28
N LEU A 17 -143.86 120.41 50.21
CA LEU A 17 -142.62 119.65 50.13
C LEU A 17 -142.84 118.12 50.17
N ASP A 18 -143.86 117.62 50.87
CA ASP A 18 -144.21 116.18 50.88
C ASP A 18 -144.80 115.73 49.53
N VAL A 19 -145.54 116.62 48.84
CA VAL A 19 -146.09 116.31 47.51
C VAL A 19 -144.97 116.26 46.46
N ILE A 20 -143.99 117.17 46.53
CA ILE A 20 -142.85 117.18 45.61
C ILE A 20 -141.91 116.00 45.90
N SER A 21 -141.71 115.64 47.17
CA SER A 21 -140.94 114.45 47.58
C SER A 21 -141.59 113.15 47.11
N ALA A 22 -142.91 113.01 47.25
CA ALA A 22 -143.66 111.86 46.76
C ALA A 22 -143.64 111.78 45.21
N ALA A 23 -143.75 112.92 44.52
CA ALA A 23 -143.70 112.97 43.05
C ALA A 23 -142.30 112.63 42.50
N MET A 24 -141.23 113.16 43.10
CA MET A 24 -139.85 112.81 42.71
C MET A 24 -139.50 111.36 43.07
N GLY A 25 -140.01 110.85 44.19
CA GLY A 25 -139.88 109.43 44.54
C GLY A 25 -140.55 108.52 43.51
N ALA A 26 -141.75 108.87 43.03
CA ALA A 26 -142.43 108.12 41.97
C ALA A 26 -141.68 108.19 40.63
N VAL A 27 -141.11 109.34 40.27
CA VAL A 27 -140.29 109.49 39.05
C VAL A 27 -138.99 108.68 39.13
N LEU A 28 -138.31 108.66 40.28
CA LEU A 28 -137.10 107.84 40.48
C LEU A 28 -137.41 106.34 40.44
N ILE A 29 -138.53 105.90 41.04
CA ILE A 29 -138.97 104.50 40.97
C ILE A 29 -139.31 104.13 39.52
N LEU A 30 -140.02 104.99 38.78
CA LEU A 30 -140.30 104.76 37.36
C LEU A 30 -139.03 104.72 36.51
N PHE A 31 -138.05 105.59 36.78
CA PHE A 31 -136.77 105.63 36.07
C PHE A 31 -135.92 104.38 36.35
N ILE A 32 -135.90 103.87 37.58
CA ILE A 32 -135.23 102.62 37.94
C ILE A 32 -135.92 101.42 37.29
N VAL A 33 -137.26 101.40 37.25
CA VAL A 33 -138.05 100.33 36.60
C VAL A 33 -137.91 100.36 35.08
N THR A 34 -137.76 101.53 34.46
CA THR A 34 -137.53 101.62 33.00
C THR A 34 -136.09 101.29 32.61
N LEU A 35 -135.07 101.67 33.40
CA LEU A 35 -133.67 101.30 33.16
C LEU A 35 -133.40 99.79 33.32
N GLN A 36 -134.16 99.08 34.15
CA GLN A 36 -134.06 97.63 34.28
C GLN A 36 -134.80 96.85 33.18
N ARG A 37 -135.53 97.53 32.27
CA ARG A 37 -136.34 96.88 31.21
C ARG A 37 -135.79 97.00 29.80
N THR A 38 -134.59 97.58 29.61
CA THR A 38 -133.99 97.73 28.27
C THR A 38 -132.56 97.18 28.20
N VAL A 39 -132.36 95.94 28.65
CA VAL A 39 -131.31 95.08 28.09
C VAL A 39 -132.04 93.89 27.46
N PRO A 40 -132.03 93.73 26.13
CA PRO A 40 -132.64 92.57 25.48
C PRO A 40 -131.83 91.33 25.87
N THR A 41 -132.37 90.51 26.78
CA THR A 41 -131.74 89.27 27.28
C THR A 41 -131.46 88.27 26.16
N ALA A 42 -132.21 88.31 25.06
CA ALA A 42 -132.01 87.44 23.90
C ALA A 42 -130.66 87.68 23.16
N ASP A 43 -130.14 88.91 23.14
CA ASP A 43 -128.83 89.21 22.54
C ASP A 43 -127.69 88.81 23.47
N LEU A 44 -127.91 88.89 24.80
CA LEU A 44 -126.95 88.44 25.80
C LEU A 44 -126.85 86.90 25.83
N ASP A 45 -127.98 86.20 25.79
CA ASP A 45 -128.03 84.73 25.77
C ASP A 45 -127.40 84.16 24.49
N ASN A 46 -127.62 84.80 23.33
CA ASN A 46 -126.93 84.45 22.08
C ASN A 46 -125.42 84.74 22.12
N ALA A 47 -125.01 85.83 22.79
CA ALA A 47 -123.59 86.14 22.98
C ALA A 47 -122.91 85.13 23.92
N ILE A 48 -123.59 84.69 24.99
CA ILE A 48 -123.12 83.66 25.91
C ILE A 48 -123.02 82.31 25.18
N ALA A 49 -124.05 81.89 24.44
CA ALA A 49 -124.02 80.64 23.68
C ALA A 49 -122.89 80.61 22.63
N ARG A 50 -122.65 81.73 21.93
CA ARG A 50 -121.51 81.86 21.00
C ARG A 50 -120.16 81.86 21.71
N ALA A 51 -120.07 82.43 22.91
CA ALA A 51 -118.85 82.40 23.72
C ALA A 51 -118.56 80.97 24.21
N GLU A 52 -119.58 80.24 24.68
CA GLU A 52 -119.46 78.83 25.09
C GLU A 52 -119.09 77.92 23.91
N GLU A 53 -119.69 78.12 22.73
CA GLU A 53 -119.32 77.39 21.51
C GLU A 53 -117.88 77.71 21.07
N ALA A 54 -117.47 78.98 21.15
CA ALA A 54 -116.10 79.39 20.86
C ALA A 54 -115.08 78.80 21.86
N GLU A 55 -115.44 78.71 23.15
CA GLU A 55 -114.63 78.05 24.17
C GLU A 55 -114.55 76.54 23.94
N ALA A 56 -115.67 75.88 23.60
CA ALA A 56 -115.68 74.45 23.27
C ALA A 56 -114.85 74.14 22.01
N ALA A 57 -114.95 74.99 20.98
CA ALA A 57 -114.14 74.89 19.78
C ALA A 57 -112.65 75.12 20.08
N ARG A 58 -112.33 76.08 20.96
CA ARG A 58 -110.96 76.33 21.42
C ARG A 58 -110.40 75.14 22.20
N ARG A 59 -111.14 74.58 23.15
CA ARG A 59 -110.72 73.37 23.90
C ARG A 59 -110.48 72.19 22.96
N THR A 60 -111.38 71.97 22.02
CA THR A 60 -111.21 70.91 21.01
C THR A 60 -109.98 71.16 20.12
N ALA A 61 -109.71 72.42 19.76
CA ALA A 61 -108.52 72.79 19.00
C ALA A 61 -107.23 72.60 19.82
N GLU A 62 -107.23 72.94 21.11
CA GLU A 62 -106.12 72.72 22.04
C GLU A 62 -105.87 71.21 22.27
N GLU A 63 -106.92 70.41 22.44
CA GLU A 63 -106.82 68.94 22.53
C GLU A 63 -106.26 68.32 21.23
N ARG A 64 -106.69 68.80 20.06
CA ARG A 64 -106.14 68.34 18.78
C ARG A 64 -104.70 68.79 18.58
N ALA A 65 -104.33 70.00 19.01
CA ALA A 65 -102.97 70.50 18.95
C ALA A 65 -102.04 69.66 19.84
N THR A 66 -102.42 69.43 21.10
CA THR A 66 -101.65 68.58 22.03
C THR A 66 -101.56 67.12 21.57
N ALA A 67 -102.63 66.55 21.00
CA ALA A 67 -102.59 65.22 20.39
C ALA A 67 -101.67 65.18 19.15
N ALA A 68 -101.66 66.23 18.32
CA ALA A 68 -100.76 66.33 17.17
C ALA A 68 -99.30 66.47 17.62
N GLU A 69 -99.01 67.28 18.64
CA GLU A 69 -97.68 67.42 19.24
C GLU A 69 -97.19 66.10 19.83
N THR A 70 -98.05 65.38 20.55
CA THR A 70 -97.70 64.06 21.12
C THR A 70 -97.35 63.06 20.02
N ARG A 71 -98.14 63.01 18.94
CA ARG A 71 -97.83 62.15 17.77
C ARG A 71 -96.53 62.56 17.09
N ALA A 72 -96.27 63.86 16.95
CA ALA A 72 -95.02 64.36 16.37
C ALA A 72 -93.81 63.92 17.23
N GLN A 73 -93.90 64.07 18.55
CA GLN A 73 -92.87 63.62 19.49
C GLN A 73 -92.66 62.10 19.45
N GLU A 74 -93.74 61.31 19.38
CA GLU A 74 -93.64 59.86 19.22
C GLU A 74 -92.96 59.46 17.90
N THR A 75 -93.30 60.14 16.79
CA THR A 75 -92.66 59.89 15.50
C THR A 75 -91.19 60.26 15.50
N GLU A 76 -90.82 61.37 16.15
CA GLU A 76 -89.43 61.79 16.30
C GLU A 76 -88.64 60.80 17.17
N ALA A 77 -89.22 60.35 18.29
CA ALA A 77 -88.62 59.34 19.15
C ALA A 77 -88.39 58.01 18.41
N ARG A 78 -89.36 57.58 17.57
CA ARG A 78 -89.21 56.39 16.72
C ARG A 78 -88.14 56.57 15.64
N ALA A 79 -88.04 57.74 15.03
CA ALA A 79 -87.01 58.05 14.05
C ALA A 79 -85.61 58.00 14.68
N ARG A 80 -85.42 58.65 15.83
CA ARG A 80 -84.15 58.62 16.58
C ARG A 80 -83.75 57.19 16.99
N LEU A 81 -84.72 56.38 17.44
CA LEU A 81 -84.45 54.97 17.76
C LEU A 81 -84.06 54.16 16.51
N ALA A 82 -84.68 54.43 15.36
CA ALA A 82 -84.32 53.78 14.10
C ALA A 82 -82.91 54.18 13.63
N GLU A 83 -82.53 55.45 13.77
CA GLU A 83 -81.17 55.93 13.50
C GLU A 83 -80.14 55.25 14.40
N GLN A 84 -80.39 55.17 15.72
CA GLN A 84 -79.51 54.47 16.66
C GLN A 84 -79.34 52.99 16.30
N ARG A 85 -80.41 52.30 15.91
CA ARG A 85 -80.33 50.90 15.47
C ARG A 85 -79.57 50.74 14.15
N ALA A 86 -79.70 51.70 13.24
CA ALA A 86 -78.95 51.70 11.99
C ALA A 86 -77.45 51.92 12.25
N GLU A 87 -77.10 52.85 13.14
CA GLU A 87 -75.72 53.09 13.57
C GLU A 87 -75.11 51.88 14.28
N GLU A 88 -75.85 51.24 15.21
CA GLU A 88 -75.42 50.00 15.86
C GLU A 88 -75.22 48.86 14.85
N ALA A 89 -76.10 48.73 13.85
CA ALA A 89 -75.96 47.73 12.81
C ALA A 89 -74.71 47.96 11.93
N LEU A 90 -74.39 49.23 11.63
CA LEU A 90 -73.16 49.59 10.91
C LEU A 90 -71.90 49.26 11.72
N LEU A 91 -71.89 49.57 13.02
CA LEU A 91 -70.78 49.22 13.91
C LEU A 91 -70.55 47.71 13.98
N ARG A 92 -71.62 46.91 14.14
CA ARG A 92 -71.51 45.44 14.12
C ARG A 92 -71.01 44.92 12.78
N ALA A 93 -71.43 45.53 11.67
CA ALA A 93 -70.95 45.14 10.34
C ALA A 93 -69.44 45.40 10.19
N ASP A 94 -68.93 46.52 10.71
CA ASP A 94 -67.50 46.85 10.71
C ASP A 94 -66.68 45.92 11.62
N GLU A 95 -67.22 45.56 12.79
CA GLU A 95 -66.63 44.55 13.67
C GLU A 95 -66.52 43.19 12.97
N PHE A 96 -67.57 42.74 12.26
CA PHE A 96 -67.53 41.50 11.50
C PHE A 96 -66.55 41.56 10.32
N ALA A 97 -66.46 42.69 9.62
CA ALA A 97 -65.48 42.87 8.55
C ALA A 97 -64.04 42.80 9.08
N THR A 98 -63.78 43.40 10.25
CA THR A 98 -62.48 43.33 10.93
C THR A 98 -62.14 41.90 11.35
N GLN A 99 -63.10 41.19 11.96
CA GLN A 99 -62.91 39.78 12.35
C GLN A 99 -62.65 38.87 11.15
N ALA A 100 -63.33 39.09 10.02
CA ALA A 100 -63.11 38.35 8.79
C ALA A 100 -61.70 38.58 8.23
N SER A 101 -61.26 39.83 8.17
CA SER A 101 -59.90 40.20 7.74
C SER A 101 -58.82 39.58 8.63
N GLU A 102 -58.99 39.60 9.96
CA GLU A 102 -58.08 38.92 10.88
C GLU A 102 -58.06 37.40 10.67
N ALA A 103 -59.22 36.79 10.42
CA ALA A 103 -59.31 35.35 10.17
C ALA A 103 -58.61 34.97 8.86
N GLU A 104 -58.75 35.77 7.80
CA GLU A 104 -58.03 35.59 6.53
C GLU A 104 -56.51 35.71 6.73
N LEU A 105 -56.05 36.71 7.49
CA LEU A 105 -54.62 36.87 7.80
C LEU A 105 -54.07 35.66 8.57
N ARG A 106 -54.81 35.16 9.58
CA ARG A 106 -54.41 33.95 10.32
C ARG A 106 -54.38 32.71 9.43
N ALA A 107 -55.34 32.58 8.52
CA ALA A 107 -55.36 31.48 7.55
C ALA A 107 -54.17 31.54 6.59
N GLN A 108 -53.82 32.73 6.09
CA GLN A 108 -52.65 32.91 5.23
C GLN A 108 -51.35 32.59 5.98
N GLN A 109 -51.18 33.07 7.20
CA GLN A 109 -50.02 32.75 8.03
C GLN A 109 -49.91 31.24 8.32
N ALA A 110 -51.03 30.56 8.55
CA ALA A 110 -51.05 29.11 8.74
C ALA A 110 -50.63 28.37 7.45
N ALA A 111 -51.10 28.82 6.29
CA ALA A 111 -50.71 28.28 4.99
C ALA A 111 -49.21 28.47 4.71
N ASP A 112 -48.67 29.66 4.96
CA ASP A 112 -47.25 29.96 4.78
C ASP A 112 -46.37 29.10 5.70
N ASN A 113 -46.78 28.93 6.96
CA ASN A 113 -46.10 28.07 7.92
C ASN A 113 -46.14 26.58 7.49
N ALA A 114 -47.25 26.11 6.94
CA ALA A 114 -47.37 24.76 6.42
C ALA A 114 -46.45 24.53 5.22
N ALA A 115 -46.40 25.47 4.27
CA ALA A 115 -45.50 25.43 3.13
C ALA A 115 -44.02 25.42 3.55
N LEU A 116 -43.65 26.25 4.53
CA LEU A 116 -42.29 26.26 5.09
C LEU A 116 -41.94 24.93 5.78
N ALA A 117 -42.89 24.33 6.50
CA ALA A 117 -42.70 23.02 7.13
C ALA A 117 -42.49 21.91 6.08
N GLU A 118 -43.25 21.92 5.00
CA GLU A 118 -43.10 20.98 3.88
C GLU A 118 -41.73 21.14 3.18
N GLN A 119 -41.31 22.39 2.94
CA GLN A 119 -39.99 22.68 2.39
C GLN A 119 -38.88 22.13 3.30
N ARG A 120 -38.97 22.36 4.61
CA ARG A 120 -38.00 21.84 5.58
C ARG A 120 -37.97 20.32 5.62
N ALA A 121 -39.14 19.66 5.55
CA ALA A 121 -39.23 18.21 5.51
C ALA A 121 -38.58 17.65 4.23
N THR A 122 -38.82 18.29 3.09
CA THR A 122 -38.22 17.91 1.81
C THR A 122 -36.70 18.06 1.84
N SER A 123 -36.19 19.20 2.33
CA SER A 123 -34.74 19.41 2.49
C SER A 123 -34.10 18.40 3.45
N ALA A 124 -34.77 18.07 4.56
CA ALA A 124 -34.29 17.06 5.50
C ALA A 124 -34.24 15.65 4.85
N ALA A 125 -35.24 15.29 4.06
CA ALA A 125 -35.26 14.03 3.32
C ALA A 125 -34.15 13.95 2.25
N GLN A 126 -33.89 15.06 1.54
CA GLN A 126 -32.77 15.16 0.60
C GLN A 126 -31.42 15.00 1.30
N MET A 127 -31.22 15.67 2.43
CA MET A 127 -29.99 15.53 3.24
C MET A 127 -29.80 14.11 3.78
N ALA A 128 -30.87 13.45 4.21
CA ALA A 128 -30.80 12.04 4.62
C ALA A 128 -30.38 11.14 3.45
N THR A 129 -30.97 11.35 2.28
CA THR A 129 -30.64 10.60 1.05
C THR A 129 -29.17 10.81 0.65
N LEU A 130 -28.67 12.04 0.70
CA LEU A 130 -27.26 12.34 0.43
C LEU A 130 -26.33 11.65 1.45
N SER A 131 -26.68 11.69 2.73
CA SER A 131 -25.90 11.01 3.77
C SER A 131 -25.84 9.50 3.56
N ASP A 132 -26.94 8.88 3.13
CA ASP A 132 -26.97 7.44 2.80
C ASP A 132 -26.15 7.12 1.55
N GLN A 133 -26.17 7.99 0.53
CA GLN A 133 -25.31 7.86 -0.65
C GLN A 133 -23.83 7.96 -0.30
N GLU A 134 -23.44 8.91 0.56
CA GLU A 134 -22.06 9.04 1.04
C GLU A 134 -21.61 7.81 1.82
N ARG A 135 -22.47 7.25 2.67
CA ARG A 135 -22.19 6.00 3.40
C ARG A 135 -22.03 4.82 2.46
N ALA A 136 -22.88 4.70 1.44
CA ALA A 136 -22.78 3.64 0.44
C ALA A 136 -21.49 3.76 -0.38
N ALA A 137 -21.11 4.99 -0.79
CA ALA A 137 -19.86 5.24 -1.49
C ALA A 137 -18.63 4.90 -0.62
N ALA A 138 -18.65 5.29 0.66
CA ALA A 138 -17.58 4.95 1.60
C ALA A 138 -17.46 3.44 1.82
N ALA A 139 -18.58 2.71 1.87
CA ALA A 139 -18.57 1.25 1.98
C ALA A 139 -17.95 0.58 0.74
N LEU A 140 -18.27 1.06 -0.47
CA LEU A 140 -17.71 0.55 -1.71
C LEU A 140 -16.19 0.81 -1.80
N GLN A 141 -15.74 2.01 -1.42
CA GLN A 141 -14.31 2.33 -1.34
C GLN A 141 -13.58 1.44 -0.33
N ALA A 142 -14.19 1.15 0.82
CA ALA A 142 -13.61 0.26 1.82
C ALA A 142 -13.49 -1.19 1.30
N GLU A 143 -14.45 -1.67 0.51
CA GLU A 143 -14.39 -2.98 -0.12
C GLU A 143 -13.29 -3.06 -1.19
N GLU A 144 -13.18 -2.04 -2.04
CA GLU A 144 -12.12 -1.93 -3.04
C GLU A 144 -10.73 -1.92 -2.38
N ALA A 145 -10.56 -1.14 -1.31
CA ALA A 145 -9.32 -1.11 -0.54
C ALA A 145 -8.98 -2.47 0.09
N ARG A 146 -9.98 -3.22 0.56
CA ARG A 146 -9.78 -4.60 1.07
C ARG A 146 -9.32 -5.54 -0.03
N ARG A 147 -9.96 -5.51 -1.20
CA ARG A 147 -9.56 -6.32 -2.36
C ARG A 147 -8.14 -6.02 -2.80
N LEU A 148 -7.77 -4.74 -2.88
CA LEU A 148 -6.41 -4.32 -3.21
C LEU A 148 -5.40 -4.83 -2.17
N ALA A 149 -5.73 -4.73 -0.88
CA ALA A 149 -4.87 -5.26 0.18
C ALA A 149 -4.71 -6.79 0.13
N GLU A 150 -5.76 -7.54 -0.25
CA GLU A 150 -5.69 -8.98 -0.46
C GLU A 150 -4.79 -9.34 -1.64
N THR A 151 -4.93 -8.64 -2.77
CA THR A 151 -4.05 -8.82 -3.94
C THR A 151 -2.59 -8.56 -3.57
N LEU A 152 -2.29 -7.44 -2.91
CA LEU A 152 -0.93 -7.12 -2.47
C LEU A 152 -0.36 -8.15 -1.50
N ARG A 153 -1.18 -8.72 -0.60
CA ARG A 153 -0.74 -9.82 0.28
C ARG A 153 -0.40 -11.08 -0.51
N ALA A 154 -1.20 -11.44 -1.51
CA ALA A 154 -0.94 -12.59 -2.37
C ALA A 154 0.34 -12.41 -3.19
N GLU A 155 0.57 -11.22 -3.74
CA GLU A 155 1.79 -10.86 -4.45
C GLU A 155 3.02 -10.92 -3.51
N ALA A 156 2.90 -10.38 -2.29
CA ALA A 156 3.97 -10.44 -1.30
C ALA A 156 4.30 -11.89 -0.87
N SER A 157 3.30 -12.77 -0.74
CA SER A 157 3.52 -14.19 -0.49
C SER A 157 4.29 -14.83 -1.64
N THR A 158 3.85 -14.58 -2.88
CA THR A 158 4.50 -15.13 -4.08
C THR A 158 5.95 -14.65 -4.17
N ALA A 159 6.22 -13.37 -3.91
CA ALA A 159 7.57 -12.82 -3.90
C ALA A 159 8.45 -13.44 -2.80
N ARG A 160 7.87 -13.74 -1.63
CA ARG A 160 8.57 -14.43 -0.54
C ARG A 160 8.94 -15.86 -0.94
N ASP A 161 8.02 -16.59 -1.55
CA ASP A 161 8.25 -17.96 -2.01
C ASP A 161 9.35 -17.99 -3.10
N GLN A 162 9.33 -17.03 -4.02
CA GLN A 162 10.40 -16.87 -5.02
C GLN A 162 11.76 -16.56 -4.38
N ALA A 163 11.80 -15.67 -3.37
CA ALA A 163 13.02 -15.37 -2.65
C ALA A 163 13.58 -16.59 -1.90
N GLU A 164 12.70 -17.46 -1.37
CA GLU A 164 13.11 -18.72 -0.75
C GLU A 164 13.72 -19.68 -1.77
N VAL A 165 13.12 -19.83 -2.95
CA VAL A 165 13.68 -20.62 -4.05
C VAL A 165 15.08 -20.11 -4.44
N PHE A 166 15.25 -18.79 -4.62
CA PHE A 166 16.56 -18.22 -4.93
C PHE A 166 17.58 -18.47 -3.83
N ARG A 167 17.17 -18.37 -2.56
CA ARG A 167 18.03 -18.68 -1.41
C ARG A 167 18.49 -20.13 -1.44
N THR A 168 17.59 -21.09 -1.68
CA THR A 168 17.94 -22.51 -1.80
C THR A 168 18.87 -22.77 -2.98
N GLN A 169 18.62 -22.15 -4.13
CA GLN A 169 19.52 -22.26 -5.29
C GLN A 169 20.92 -21.71 -4.98
N ALA A 170 21.02 -20.59 -4.27
CA ALA A 170 22.30 -20.03 -3.86
C ALA A 170 23.06 -20.95 -2.88
N GLN A 171 22.36 -21.63 -1.97
CA GLN A 171 22.95 -22.61 -1.07
C GLN A 171 23.51 -23.81 -1.83
N ILE A 172 22.74 -24.37 -2.77
CA ILE A 172 23.19 -25.47 -3.64
C ILE A 172 24.42 -25.06 -4.43
N ALA A 173 24.44 -23.86 -5.02
CA ALA A 173 25.58 -23.35 -5.76
C ALA A 173 26.82 -23.19 -4.88
N ALA A 174 26.65 -22.74 -3.63
CA ALA A 174 27.75 -22.63 -2.67
C ALA A 174 28.31 -24.01 -2.29
N GLU A 175 27.46 -24.99 -2.04
CA GLU A 175 27.87 -26.38 -1.77
C GLU A 175 28.62 -26.99 -2.96
N GLN A 176 28.09 -26.83 -4.18
CA GLN A 176 28.76 -27.28 -5.41
C GLN A 176 30.14 -26.63 -5.58
N SER A 177 30.25 -25.33 -5.30
CA SER A 177 31.55 -24.64 -5.33
C SER A 177 32.52 -25.18 -4.29
N GLN A 178 32.03 -25.56 -3.10
CA GLN A 178 32.88 -26.14 -2.05
C GLN A 178 33.36 -27.54 -2.46
N THR A 179 32.46 -28.40 -2.94
CA THR A 179 32.83 -29.71 -3.49
C THR A 179 33.85 -29.58 -4.62
N ALA A 180 33.68 -28.63 -5.54
CA ALA A 180 34.63 -28.39 -6.61
C ALA A 180 36.02 -27.99 -6.08
N ARG A 181 36.09 -27.14 -5.05
CA ARG A 181 37.36 -26.77 -4.39
C ARG A 181 38.03 -27.98 -3.74
N ASP A 182 37.26 -28.81 -3.03
CA ASP A 182 37.80 -30.00 -2.38
C ASP A 182 38.35 -31.01 -3.40
N LEU A 183 37.66 -31.19 -4.53
CA LEU A 183 38.15 -32.01 -5.65
C LEU A 183 39.45 -31.47 -6.24
N VAL A 184 39.57 -30.15 -6.43
CA VAL A 184 40.81 -29.53 -6.92
C VAL A 184 41.95 -29.74 -5.94
N LEU A 185 41.72 -29.59 -4.63
CA LEU A 185 42.73 -29.85 -3.60
C LEU A 185 43.17 -31.32 -3.59
N SER A 186 42.23 -32.26 -3.70
CA SER A 186 42.54 -33.69 -3.81
C SER A 186 43.39 -33.98 -5.05
N ALA A 187 43.02 -33.43 -6.21
CA ALA A 187 43.78 -33.60 -7.44
C ALA A 187 45.20 -32.99 -7.35
N GLN A 188 45.36 -31.87 -6.65
CA GLN A 188 46.68 -31.29 -6.39
C GLN A 188 47.55 -32.20 -5.50
N GLN A 189 46.97 -32.79 -4.46
CA GLN A 189 47.68 -33.75 -3.59
C GLN A 189 48.10 -35.00 -4.36
N GLU A 190 47.21 -35.55 -5.20
CA GLU A 190 47.54 -36.69 -6.07
C GLU A 190 48.66 -36.34 -7.07
N ALA A 191 48.59 -35.16 -7.70
CA ALA A 191 49.63 -34.69 -8.60
C ALA A 191 50.99 -34.52 -7.90
N GLU A 192 51.00 -34.03 -6.67
CA GLU A 192 52.22 -33.92 -5.86
C GLU A 192 52.77 -35.29 -5.47
N ALA A 193 51.92 -36.24 -5.09
CA ALA A 193 52.32 -37.62 -4.82
C ALA A 193 52.97 -38.27 -6.05
N VAL A 194 52.38 -38.09 -7.24
CA VAL A 194 52.94 -38.56 -8.51
C VAL A 194 54.29 -37.89 -8.78
N ARG A 195 54.41 -36.57 -8.54
CA ARG A 195 55.68 -35.84 -8.72
C ARG A 195 56.78 -36.39 -7.81
N VAL A 196 56.46 -36.70 -6.55
CA VAL A 196 57.40 -37.33 -5.61
C VAL A 196 57.81 -38.72 -6.11
N GLN A 197 56.85 -39.54 -6.54
CA GLN A 197 57.15 -40.86 -7.12
C GLN A 197 58.07 -40.76 -8.34
N LEU A 198 57.82 -39.81 -9.24
CA LEU A 198 58.66 -39.58 -10.41
C LEU A 198 60.09 -39.22 -10.01
N SER A 199 60.27 -38.29 -9.07
CA SER A 199 61.61 -37.92 -8.58
C SER A 199 62.37 -39.10 -7.94
N ALA A 200 61.65 -40.01 -7.27
CA ALA A 200 62.23 -41.22 -6.71
C ALA A 200 62.66 -42.21 -7.81
N MET A 201 61.84 -42.37 -8.86
CA MET A 201 62.20 -43.19 -10.02
C MET A 201 63.38 -42.62 -10.79
N GLU A 202 63.45 -41.30 -10.97
CA GLU A 202 64.60 -40.63 -11.60
C GLU A 202 65.89 -40.90 -10.82
N SER A 203 65.85 -40.79 -9.49
CA SER A 203 66.99 -41.12 -8.63
C SER A 203 67.39 -42.61 -8.72
N GLN A 204 66.42 -43.53 -8.79
CA GLN A 204 66.70 -44.96 -8.99
C GLN A 204 67.34 -45.22 -10.35
N LEU A 205 66.90 -44.54 -11.40
CA LEU A 205 67.47 -44.65 -12.74
C LEU A 205 68.92 -44.14 -12.76
N GLU A 206 69.19 -42.99 -12.13
CA GLU A 206 70.54 -42.44 -12.01
C GLU A 206 71.48 -43.41 -11.26
N LEU A 207 71.00 -44.00 -10.16
CA LEU A 207 71.75 -45.03 -9.42
C LEU A 207 72.02 -46.27 -10.29
N ALA A 208 71.02 -46.75 -11.03
CA ALA A 208 71.16 -47.89 -11.92
C ALA A 208 72.15 -47.60 -13.07
N GLN A 209 72.13 -46.39 -13.63
CA GLN A 209 73.08 -45.94 -14.64
C GLN A 209 74.50 -45.86 -14.09
N ALA A 210 74.68 -45.35 -12.87
CA ALA A 210 75.98 -45.32 -12.20
C ALA A 210 76.52 -46.73 -11.91
N GLN A 211 75.66 -47.65 -11.46
CA GLN A 211 76.02 -49.06 -11.27
C GLN A 211 76.43 -49.72 -12.59
N LEU A 212 75.68 -49.51 -13.66
CA LEU A 212 76.00 -50.08 -14.97
C LEU A 212 77.35 -49.57 -15.50
N SER A 213 77.60 -48.26 -15.36
CA SER A 213 78.85 -47.63 -15.78
C SER A 213 80.07 -48.14 -15.01
N SER A 214 79.87 -48.62 -13.77
CA SER A 214 80.95 -49.21 -12.97
C SER A 214 81.30 -50.65 -13.36
N VAL A 215 80.38 -51.36 -14.03
CA VAL A 215 80.53 -52.78 -14.38
C VAL A 215 80.99 -52.97 -15.82
N VAL A 216 80.56 -52.11 -16.75
CA VAL A 216 80.96 -52.19 -18.16
C VAL A 216 82.38 -51.68 -18.33
N ASN A 217 83.30 -52.57 -18.69
CA ASN A 217 84.71 -52.22 -18.92
C ASN A 217 84.94 -51.61 -20.31
N CYS A 218 84.07 -51.94 -21.26
CA CYS A 218 84.20 -51.52 -22.65
C CYS A 218 82.83 -51.48 -23.33
N GLU A 219 82.51 -50.37 -24.01
CA GLU A 219 81.33 -50.29 -24.87
C GLU A 219 81.76 -50.28 -26.34
N VAL A 220 81.12 -51.11 -27.16
CA VAL A 220 81.45 -51.24 -28.59
C VAL A 220 80.17 -51.18 -29.41
N SER A 221 80.19 -50.41 -30.50
CA SER A 221 79.05 -50.30 -31.43
C SER A 221 79.15 -51.30 -32.60
N ALA A 222 80.09 -52.24 -32.53
CA ALA A 222 80.38 -53.22 -33.55
C ALA A 222 80.08 -54.63 -33.00
N THR A 223 79.61 -55.52 -33.88
CA THR A 223 79.45 -56.94 -33.54
C THR A 223 80.77 -57.68 -33.55
N ASP A 224 81.78 -57.18 -34.26
CA ASP A 224 83.11 -57.78 -34.28
C ASP A 224 84.07 -56.95 -33.45
N LEU A 225 84.77 -57.64 -32.57
CA LEU A 225 85.76 -57.08 -31.67
C LEU A 225 87.12 -57.65 -32.02
N GLU A 226 88.10 -56.78 -32.20
CA GLU A 226 89.48 -57.17 -32.38
C GLU A 226 90.22 -57.07 -31.05
N LEU A 227 90.78 -58.21 -30.62
CA LEU A 227 91.61 -58.32 -29.44
C LEU A 227 93.06 -58.47 -29.90
N THR A 228 93.92 -57.57 -29.46
CA THR A 228 95.34 -57.63 -29.73
C THR A 228 96.08 -57.95 -28.44
N PHE A 229 96.69 -59.13 -28.40
CA PHE A 229 97.48 -59.61 -27.27
C PHE A 229 98.95 -59.30 -27.51
N TYR A 230 99.61 -58.70 -26.53
CA TYR A 230 101.05 -58.44 -26.56
C TYR A 230 101.74 -59.31 -25.54
N ASP A 231 102.77 -60.00 -25.99
CA ASP A 231 103.64 -60.77 -25.10
C ASP A 231 104.50 -59.85 -24.22
N HIS A 232 105.03 -60.37 -23.13
CA HIS A 232 106.14 -59.74 -22.42
C HIS A 232 107.46 -59.97 -23.22
N GLU A 233 108.51 -59.18 -23.01
CA GLU A 233 109.67 -59.11 -23.92
C GLU A 233 110.50 -60.41 -24.05
N ASP A 234 110.21 -61.44 -23.26
CA ASP A 234 110.93 -62.70 -23.21
C ASP A 234 110.14 -63.80 -23.92
N ASP A 235 110.82 -64.57 -24.76
CA ASP A 235 110.23 -65.61 -25.59
C ASP A 235 110.11 -66.93 -24.81
N ASP A 236 109.24 -66.98 -23.81
CA ASP A 236 109.12 -68.11 -22.86
C ASP A 236 107.96 -69.09 -23.18
N GLY A 237 107.24 -68.84 -24.26
CA GLY A 237 106.27 -69.78 -24.84
C GLY A 237 104.89 -69.69 -24.20
N ASP A 238 104.54 -68.53 -23.66
CA ASP A 238 103.29 -68.27 -22.99
C ASP A 238 102.06 -68.56 -23.85
N ARG A 239 101.04 -69.06 -23.15
CA ARG A 239 99.76 -69.46 -23.75
C ARG A 239 98.61 -68.90 -22.95
N ILE A 240 97.65 -68.35 -23.67
CA ILE A 240 96.38 -67.91 -23.08
C ILE A 240 95.21 -68.64 -23.71
N ARG A 241 94.12 -68.74 -22.95
CA ARG A 241 92.85 -69.28 -23.38
C ARG A 241 91.80 -68.18 -23.31
N LEU A 242 91.02 -68.07 -24.37
CA LEU A 242 90.01 -67.04 -24.49
C LEU A 242 88.62 -67.66 -24.43
N PHE A 243 87.77 -67.10 -23.57
CA PHE A 243 86.36 -67.41 -23.45
C PHE A 243 85.53 -66.17 -23.74
N LEU A 244 84.44 -66.33 -24.46
CA LEU A 244 83.42 -65.31 -24.66
C LEU A 244 82.08 -65.90 -24.23
N ASN A 245 81.43 -65.27 -23.27
CA ASN A 245 80.16 -65.76 -22.70
C ASN A 245 80.24 -67.21 -22.20
N GLU A 246 81.34 -67.55 -21.52
CA GLU A 246 81.68 -68.91 -21.03
C GLU A 246 81.95 -69.96 -22.12
N GLU A 247 81.82 -69.61 -23.40
CA GLU A 247 82.19 -70.47 -24.53
C GLU A 247 83.67 -70.26 -24.87
N THR A 248 84.43 -71.34 -25.04
CA THR A 248 85.85 -71.24 -25.44
C THR A 248 85.95 -70.79 -26.89
N VAL A 249 86.50 -69.60 -27.12
CA VAL A 249 86.72 -69.05 -28.48
C VAL A 249 88.05 -69.56 -29.05
N ARG A 250 89.07 -69.63 -28.18
CA ARG A 250 90.40 -70.15 -28.51
C ARG A 250 90.93 -70.94 -27.32
N GLU A 251 91.21 -72.23 -27.55
CA GLU A 251 91.69 -73.14 -26.50
C GLU A 251 93.13 -72.86 -26.07
N SER A 252 93.96 -72.38 -26.99
CA SER A 252 95.35 -72.00 -26.77
C SER A 252 95.77 -70.98 -27.83
N ILE A 253 96.22 -69.83 -27.37
CA ILE A 253 96.85 -68.78 -28.17
C ILE A 253 98.29 -68.71 -27.69
N SER A 254 99.24 -69.00 -28.56
CA SER A 254 100.67 -68.89 -28.24
C SER A 254 101.16 -67.48 -28.55
N LEU A 255 101.85 -66.85 -27.60
CA LEU A 255 102.34 -65.47 -27.75
C LEU A 255 103.76 -65.39 -28.38
N HIS A 256 104.36 -66.56 -28.62
CA HIS A 256 105.74 -66.86 -29.07
C HIS A 256 106.17 -66.42 -30.49
N THR A 257 105.38 -65.62 -31.22
CA THR A 257 105.72 -65.27 -32.61
C THR A 257 106.12 -63.82 -32.75
N ARG A 258 107.39 -63.55 -33.13
CA ARG A 258 107.79 -62.21 -33.59
C ARG A 258 107.05 -61.84 -34.89
N PRO A 259 106.41 -60.67 -34.99
CA PRO A 259 106.26 -59.64 -33.95
C PRO A 259 105.27 -60.10 -32.88
N ASN A 260 105.66 -60.05 -31.59
CA ASN A 260 105.02 -60.60 -30.37
C ASN A 260 103.58 -60.10 -30.12
N VAL A 261 102.71 -60.29 -31.10
CA VAL A 261 101.39 -59.70 -31.21
C VAL A 261 100.48 -60.73 -31.87
N GLU A 262 99.44 -61.15 -31.17
CA GLU A 262 98.39 -61.99 -31.75
C GLU A 262 97.09 -61.20 -31.84
N HIS A 263 96.42 -61.31 -32.99
CA HIS A 263 95.13 -60.71 -33.25
C HIS A 263 94.04 -61.78 -33.20
N VAL A 264 93.04 -61.59 -32.34
CA VAL A 264 91.88 -62.47 -32.25
C VAL A 264 90.62 -61.66 -32.48
N SER A 265 89.95 -61.91 -33.59
CA SER A 265 88.61 -61.38 -33.83
C SER A 265 87.58 -62.26 -33.14
N VAL A 266 86.69 -61.65 -32.38
CA VAL A 266 85.56 -62.31 -31.73
C VAL A 266 84.25 -61.60 -32.09
N THR A 267 83.22 -62.37 -32.42
CA THR A 267 81.89 -61.81 -32.71
C THR A 267 81.05 -61.81 -31.44
N LEU A 268 80.66 -60.61 -31.02
CA LEU A 268 79.83 -60.34 -29.87
C LEU A 268 78.35 -60.50 -30.21
N ARG A 269 77.56 -60.92 -29.21
CA ARG A 269 76.09 -60.89 -29.29
C ARG A 269 75.60 -59.50 -28.87
N PRO A 270 74.48 -58.99 -29.40
CA PRO A 270 73.90 -57.74 -28.89
C PRO A 270 73.67 -57.81 -27.37
N GLY A 271 74.08 -56.78 -26.65
CA GLY A 271 73.97 -56.70 -25.18
C GLY A 271 75.30 -56.98 -24.46
N ILE A 272 75.19 -57.52 -23.24
CA ILE A 272 76.35 -57.73 -22.37
C ILE A 272 77.08 -59.01 -22.77
N ASN A 273 78.38 -58.88 -23.03
CA ASN A 273 79.28 -59.98 -23.34
C ASN A 273 80.35 -60.08 -22.25
N ARG A 274 80.64 -61.31 -21.81
CA ARG A 274 81.68 -61.60 -20.82
C ARG A 274 82.90 -62.18 -21.52
N LEU A 275 83.94 -61.38 -21.69
CA LEU A 275 85.21 -61.87 -22.21
C LEU A 275 86.09 -62.29 -21.04
N ARG A 276 86.41 -63.58 -20.94
CA ARG A 276 87.29 -64.10 -19.91
C ARG A 276 88.56 -64.64 -20.55
N ILE A 277 89.70 -64.26 -20.01
CA ILE A 277 91.00 -64.67 -20.51
C ILE A 277 91.70 -65.38 -19.36
N LEU A 278 92.17 -66.58 -19.63
CA LEU A 278 92.83 -67.43 -18.66
C LEU A 278 94.24 -67.73 -19.15
N ASP A 279 95.22 -67.48 -18.30
CA ASP A 279 96.59 -67.89 -18.54
C ASP A 279 96.72 -69.41 -18.36
N ILE A 280 97.19 -70.10 -19.40
CA ILE A 280 97.27 -71.56 -19.46
C ILE A 280 98.71 -72.00 -19.77
N ASP A 281 99.56 -71.88 -18.76
CA ASP A 281 100.84 -72.59 -18.61
C ASP A 281 102.09 -71.84 -19.17
N PRO A 282 103.04 -71.43 -18.30
CA PRO A 282 104.37 -70.96 -18.71
C PRO A 282 105.18 -72.18 -19.18
N GLY A 283 105.33 -72.32 -20.50
CA GLY A 283 105.68 -73.58 -21.14
C GLY A 283 106.86 -74.33 -20.52
N ALA A 284 106.63 -75.55 -20.01
CA ALA A 284 107.56 -76.67 -19.72
C ALA A 284 108.92 -76.39 -19.00
N GLY A 285 109.21 -75.14 -18.65
CA GLY A 285 110.52 -74.65 -18.25
C GLY A 285 110.61 -74.26 -16.78
N GLY A 286 109.58 -74.49 -15.95
CA GLY A 286 109.64 -74.42 -14.48
C GLY A 286 110.20 -73.13 -13.84
N GLY A 287 110.43 -72.08 -14.62
CA GLY A 287 110.91 -70.80 -14.15
C GLY A 287 109.73 -70.01 -13.61
N THR A 288 109.93 -69.38 -12.45
CA THR A 288 109.03 -68.36 -11.89
C THR A 288 109.06 -67.07 -12.73
N SER A 289 108.98 -67.19 -14.06
CA SER A 289 108.89 -66.07 -15.00
C SER A 289 107.63 -65.27 -14.67
N GLY A 290 107.77 -63.96 -14.62
CA GLY A 290 106.67 -63.06 -14.25
C GLY A 290 105.61 -62.99 -15.35
N VAL A 291 104.53 -62.27 -15.03
CA VAL A 291 103.48 -61.74 -15.94
C VAL A 291 103.55 -62.20 -17.40
N ASN A 292 102.61 -63.07 -17.80
CA ASN A 292 102.61 -63.75 -19.10
C ASN A 292 102.02 -62.95 -20.28
N THR A 293 101.36 -61.84 -20.00
CA THR A 293 100.81 -60.95 -21.04
C THR A 293 101.16 -59.54 -20.62
N SER A 294 101.78 -58.75 -21.48
CA SER A 294 102.10 -57.37 -21.12
C SER A 294 100.91 -56.43 -21.32
N ARG A 295 100.04 -56.75 -22.29
CA ARG A 295 98.99 -55.84 -22.74
C ARG A 295 97.93 -56.58 -23.54
N VAL A 296 96.66 -56.28 -23.26
CA VAL A 296 95.55 -56.58 -24.19
C VAL A 296 95.01 -55.25 -24.67
N VAL A 297 94.81 -55.10 -25.98
CA VAL A 297 94.15 -53.95 -26.58
C VAL A 297 92.85 -54.42 -27.21
N ILE A 298 91.76 -53.71 -26.93
CA ILE A 298 90.41 -54.03 -27.39
C ILE A 298 89.96 -52.91 -28.33
N SER A 299 89.66 -53.24 -29.58
CA SER A 299 89.25 -52.26 -30.59
C SER A 299 88.04 -52.76 -31.39
N PRO A 300 87.02 -51.90 -31.65
CA PRO A 300 86.89 -50.53 -31.17
C PRO A 300 86.29 -50.50 -29.75
N CYS A 301 86.93 -49.81 -28.79
CA CYS A 301 86.38 -49.63 -27.43
C CYS A 301 86.10 -48.14 -27.14
N ARG A 302 84.83 -47.78 -26.90
CA ARG A 302 84.42 -46.43 -26.51
C ARG A 302 84.50 -46.29 -24.99
N GLY A 303 85.61 -45.69 -24.51
CA GLY A 303 85.84 -45.49 -23.07
C GLY A 303 87.08 -44.66 -22.69
N GLY A 304 87.74 -44.02 -23.67
CA GLY A 304 88.83 -43.07 -23.41
C GLY A 304 90.21 -43.69 -23.13
N ASN A 305 90.28 -44.99 -22.86
CA ASN A 305 91.49 -45.77 -23.00
C ASN A 305 91.25 -46.66 -24.22
N GLU A 306 92.00 -46.53 -25.32
CA GLU A 306 92.27 -47.71 -26.17
C GLU A 306 92.57 -48.81 -25.16
N GLY A 307 91.71 -49.84 -25.04
CA GLY A 307 91.52 -50.63 -23.82
C GLY A 307 92.77 -51.39 -23.44
N THR A 308 93.79 -50.65 -23.04
CA THR A 308 95.15 -51.03 -22.76
C THR A 308 95.10 -51.37 -21.32
N PHE A 309 94.45 -52.47 -21.03
CA PHE A 309 94.48 -52.95 -19.70
C PHE A 309 95.90 -53.49 -19.53
N GLY A 310 96.68 -52.82 -18.67
CA GLY A 310 98.01 -53.26 -18.27
C GLY A 310 97.85 -54.55 -17.50
N TRP A 311 97.66 -55.64 -18.23
CA TRP A 311 97.35 -56.91 -17.66
C TRP A 311 98.61 -57.46 -17.09
N ARG A 312 98.58 -57.68 -15.79
CA ARG A 312 99.47 -58.62 -15.16
C ARG A 312 98.60 -59.82 -14.88
N LEU A 313 98.61 -60.80 -15.77
CA LEU A 313 97.99 -62.10 -15.53
C LEU A 313 99.06 -62.99 -14.89
N PRO A 314 98.97 -63.29 -13.59
CA PRO A 314 99.77 -64.35 -12.99
C PRO A 314 99.33 -65.71 -13.56
N PRO A 315 100.23 -66.71 -13.55
CA PRO A 315 99.90 -68.06 -14.01
C PRO A 315 98.67 -68.63 -13.30
N ASN A 316 97.72 -69.14 -14.09
CA ASN A 316 96.44 -69.70 -13.64
C ASN A 316 95.42 -68.70 -13.05
N GLU A 317 95.62 -67.40 -13.20
CA GLU A 317 94.57 -66.42 -12.93
C GLU A 317 93.75 -66.14 -14.18
N ASP A 318 92.45 -65.91 -14.00
CA ASP A 318 91.58 -65.41 -15.06
C ASP A 318 91.21 -63.95 -14.82
N GLN A 319 91.09 -63.19 -15.91
CA GLN A 319 90.46 -61.89 -15.88
C GLN A 319 89.20 -61.89 -16.72
N THR A 320 88.17 -61.25 -16.17
CA THR A 320 86.89 -61.05 -16.82
C THR A 320 86.74 -59.58 -17.19
N LEU A 321 86.39 -59.34 -18.45
CA LEU A 321 85.92 -58.06 -18.95
C LEU A 321 84.46 -58.17 -19.33
N ILE A 322 83.69 -57.17 -18.94
CA ILE A 322 82.31 -57.01 -19.36
C ILE A 322 82.28 -55.99 -20.50
N ILE A 323 81.86 -56.46 -21.67
CA ILE A 323 81.79 -55.68 -22.90
C ILE A 323 80.33 -55.49 -23.27
N LEU A 324 79.87 -54.25 -23.34
CA LEU A 324 78.53 -53.93 -23.84
C LEU A 324 78.61 -53.73 -25.35
N ALA A 325 78.05 -54.67 -26.11
CA ALA A 325 77.89 -54.53 -27.55
C ALA A 325 76.54 -53.91 -27.86
N THR A 326 76.53 -52.64 -28.24
CA THR A 326 75.32 -52.02 -28.77
C THR A 326 75.14 -52.44 -30.22
N PRO A 327 73.94 -52.88 -30.64
CA PRO A 327 73.69 -53.13 -32.05
C PRO A 327 73.97 -51.84 -32.84
N PRO A 328 74.53 -51.93 -34.05
CA PRO A 328 74.73 -50.75 -34.87
C PRO A 328 73.39 -50.04 -35.01
N ALA A 329 73.39 -48.72 -34.87
CA ALA A 329 72.19 -47.94 -35.14
C ALA A 329 71.67 -48.35 -36.53
N PRO A 330 70.35 -48.57 -36.70
CA PRO A 330 69.81 -48.84 -38.02
C PRO A 330 70.28 -47.72 -38.95
N GLU A 331 70.91 -48.06 -40.07
CA GLU A 331 71.31 -47.07 -41.08
C GLU A 331 70.03 -46.32 -41.49
N GLU A 332 69.93 -45.04 -41.09
CA GLU A 332 68.85 -44.14 -41.51
C GLU A 332 68.90 -43.84 -43.00
#